data_AF-A0A2N1HIZ7-F1
#
_entry.id   AF-A0A2N1HIZ7-F1
#
_cell.length_a   1.000
_cell.length_b   1.000
_cell.length_c   1.000
_cell.angle_alpha   90.00
_cell.angle_beta   90.00
_cell.angle_gamma   90.00
#
_symmetry.space_group_name_H-M   'P 1'
#
loop_
_entity.id
_entity.type
_entity.pdbx_description
1 polymer ?
#
loop_
_entity_poly.entity_id
_entity_poly.type
_entity_poly.pdbx_seq_one_letter_code
_entity_poly.pdbx_strand_id
1 'polypeptide(L)'
;MKLIKMLTMAVMSGGLVACVTADKLEREATQEAVSAASVNFLDLPFSTTTEHKDSPTTEGVNNLFDGDKGSKFLAMHKSAWVIFNTQKPKVLSSYQVTSAGDAPGRDPKEWILEASNDDTHWTTIDTRGEQKFNGRGVTNEYQIAGNTTKYSQYRYHFTQTKPTTWGDTYLQIAELELRGITKEPVAQFSASATKVKFDQEISFKDESPNSPTEWHWTFENATPATSNERNPKVVFNKPGGHDVSLTVKNKFGAHTKLNKRFVVSYDPANPWQGFHYPKVILAHQDTNSEGFKRVNRIVPDLIGAINEVSLEVCKNLYRNITEVPEFDTVTFQYNWSDVLAARGGSGKNMQLYFSTRYLQYALADQPDDAVKYEIYGVFWHELVHGYQSQPETIKDLYASGHDYYAFLEGVADLVRIRGRHHLTRSPDTGSINRQTQVNDRYLSGYTTTGFFLNWIADNYDSEFTYKFNQSPLKIKPWSFKVAIKDILNEDVDDLWSKYTVYVEQYNKKHPNKRLKLPEWKGKSKVLTNHRNMKNENRARSNKN
;
A
#
# COMPACT_ATOMS: atom_id res chain seq x y z
N MET A 1 73.16 -0.58 -41.37
CA MET A 1 72.37 0.20 -42.34
C MET A 1 72.08 1.56 -41.71
N LYS A 2 72.78 2.59 -42.22
CA LYS A 2 72.67 4.06 -42.06
C LYS A 2 72.31 4.68 -40.68
N LEU A 3 72.97 5.72 -40.14
CA LEU A 3 74.27 6.39 -40.31
C LEU A 3 74.22 7.63 -39.35
N ILE A 4 75.26 7.86 -38.53
CA ILE A 4 75.98 9.15 -38.29
C ILE A 4 75.15 10.37 -37.78
N LYS A 5 75.47 11.07 -36.67
CA LYS A 5 76.64 11.97 -36.49
C LYS A 5 76.80 12.52 -35.05
N MET A 6 78.07 12.72 -34.71
CA MET A 6 78.81 13.37 -33.61
C MET A 6 78.36 14.74 -33.01
N LEU A 7 78.68 14.94 -31.70
CA LEU A 7 79.34 16.09 -31.00
C LEU A 7 78.60 17.48 -30.98
N THR A 8 78.58 18.39 -29.97
CA THR A 8 79.49 18.84 -28.89
C THR A 8 78.80 19.96 -28.05
N MET A 9 79.16 20.15 -26.74
CA MET A 9 79.18 21.43 -25.92
C MET A 9 77.89 22.31 -25.79
N ALA A 10 77.61 23.15 -24.77
CA ALA A 10 78.23 23.66 -23.55
C ALA A 10 77.19 24.56 -22.76
N VAL A 11 77.27 24.56 -21.42
CA VAL A 11 77.10 25.64 -20.38
C VAL A 11 75.97 26.71 -20.54
N MET A 12 75.06 26.94 -19.58
CA MET A 12 75.08 27.93 -18.46
C MET A 12 73.67 27.90 -17.80
N SER A 13 73.49 27.56 -16.52
CA SER A 13 73.59 28.36 -15.29
C SER A 13 72.28 29.08 -14.87
N GLY A 14 71.90 28.92 -13.59
CA GLY A 14 71.05 29.88 -12.85
C GLY A 14 69.77 29.35 -12.21
N GLY A 15 69.77 29.19 -10.88
CA GLY A 15 68.58 29.42 -10.04
C GLY A 15 68.26 28.33 -9.01
N LEU A 16 68.57 28.56 -7.73
CA LEU A 16 67.88 27.90 -6.61
C LEU A 16 68.13 28.64 -5.29
N VAL A 17 67.28 29.64 -4.98
CA VAL A 17 66.97 30.05 -3.60
C VAL A 17 65.48 30.42 -3.57
N ALA A 18 64.79 29.99 -2.51
CA ALA A 18 63.38 30.24 -2.16
C ALA A 18 62.34 29.25 -2.70
N CYS A 19 62.30 28.04 -2.14
CA CYS A 19 61.11 27.19 -2.15
C CYS A 19 61.02 26.41 -0.82
N VAL A 20 60.76 27.10 0.31
CA VAL A 20 60.47 26.43 1.60
C VAL A 20 59.33 27.10 2.40
N THR A 21 58.73 28.21 1.93
CA THR A 21 57.66 28.90 2.68
C THR A 21 56.30 28.98 1.99
N ALA A 22 56.15 28.45 0.77
CA ALA A 22 54.84 28.37 0.08
C ALA A 22 54.08 27.06 0.40
N ASP A 23 54.80 25.95 0.61
CA ASP A 23 54.21 24.61 0.75
C ASP A 23 53.52 24.36 2.11
N LYS A 24 53.68 25.29 3.08
CA LYS A 24 53.04 25.23 4.39
C LYS A 24 51.79 26.12 4.50
N LEU A 25 51.58 27.05 3.56
CA LEU A 25 50.38 27.89 3.50
C LEU A 25 49.38 27.43 2.43
N GLU A 26 49.80 26.62 1.45
CA GLU A 26 48.89 25.99 0.48
C GLU A 26 48.26 24.66 0.97
N ARG A 27 48.81 24.05 2.04
CA ARG A 27 48.27 22.81 2.63
C ARG A 27 47.16 23.02 3.66
N GLU A 28 46.84 24.26 4.03
CA GLU A 28 45.68 24.59 4.90
C GLU A 28 44.47 25.16 4.15
N ALA A 29 44.53 25.26 2.81
CA ALA A 29 43.44 25.83 1.98
C ALA A 29 42.70 24.80 1.09
N THR A 30 42.98 23.50 1.22
CA THR A 30 42.29 22.44 0.47
C THR A 30 41.68 21.39 1.40
N GLN A 31 40.88 21.84 2.37
CA GLN A 31 39.99 20.94 3.09
C GLN A 31 38.62 21.62 3.26
N GLU A 32 37.59 20.97 2.71
CA GLU A 32 36.14 21.29 2.73
C GLU A 32 35.50 21.89 1.46
N ALA A 33 35.70 21.24 0.31
CA ALA A 33 34.59 21.11 -0.64
C ALA A 33 33.78 19.84 -0.30
N VAL A 34 33.09 19.84 0.84
CA VAL A 34 31.97 18.89 1.03
C VAL A 34 30.89 19.37 0.07
N SER A 35 30.73 18.70 -1.07
CA SER A 35 29.62 19.00 -1.98
C SER A 35 28.32 18.78 -1.21
N ALA A 36 27.54 19.84 -1.05
CA ALA A 36 26.27 19.76 -0.37
C ALA A 36 25.33 18.88 -1.20
N ALA A 37 24.83 17.81 -0.61
CA ALA A 37 23.89 16.93 -1.29
C ALA A 37 22.55 17.65 -1.52
N SER A 38 21.90 17.31 -2.63
CA SER A 38 20.47 17.59 -2.83
C SER A 38 19.69 16.65 -1.92
N VAL A 39 18.76 17.20 -1.15
CA VAL A 39 17.98 16.49 -0.13
C VAL A 39 16.52 16.77 -0.37
N ASN A 40 15.69 15.72 -0.30
CA ASN A 40 14.25 15.90 -0.28
C ASN A 40 13.86 16.41 1.11
N PHE A 41 13.17 17.55 1.18
CA PHE A 41 12.76 18.13 2.46
C PHE A 41 11.79 17.25 3.22
N LEU A 42 11.11 16.30 2.55
CA LEU A 42 10.28 15.28 3.19
C LEU A 42 11.08 14.31 4.06
N ASP A 43 12.39 14.21 3.85
CA ASP A 43 13.24 13.42 4.75
C ASP A 43 13.39 14.09 6.11
N LEU A 44 13.10 15.39 6.25
CA LEU A 44 13.27 16.16 7.48
C LEU A 44 11.94 16.29 8.24
N PRO A 45 11.94 16.55 9.56
CA PRO A 45 10.71 16.88 10.28
C PRO A 45 10.00 18.10 9.68
N PHE A 46 8.72 17.96 9.36
CA PHE A 46 7.90 19.03 8.80
C PHE A 46 6.49 19.04 9.38
N SER A 47 5.78 20.15 9.15
CA SER A 47 4.34 20.26 9.39
C SER A 47 3.66 20.89 8.19
N THR A 48 2.38 20.58 8.00
CA THR A 48 1.60 21.04 6.85
C THR A 48 0.31 21.72 7.30
N THR A 49 -0.10 22.75 6.56
CA THR A 49 -1.41 23.38 6.69
C THR A 49 -1.96 23.72 5.32
N THR A 50 -3.27 23.89 5.22
CA THR A 50 -3.95 24.26 3.98
C THR A 50 -5.09 25.22 4.25
N GLU A 51 -5.50 25.95 3.22
CA GLU A 51 -6.62 26.90 3.22
C GLU A 51 -7.93 26.26 3.66
N HIS A 52 -8.23 25.09 3.10
CA HIS A 52 -9.54 24.46 3.22
C HIS A 52 -9.45 23.19 4.06
N LYS A 53 -10.42 23.02 4.97
CA LYS A 53 -10.51 21.86 5.88
C LYS A 53 -11.68 20.94 5.54
N ASP A 54 -12.23 21.09 4.35
CA ASP A 54 -13.40 20.38 3.84
C ASP A 54 -13.05 19.19 2.94
N SER A 55 -11.76 18.88 2.79
CA SER A 55 -11.30 17.66 2.13
C SER A 55 -11.96 16.42 2.76
N PRO A 56 -12.35 15.43 1.95
CA PRO A 56 -12.79 14.13 2.44
C PRO A 56 -11.78 13.53 3.43
N THR A 57 -12.26 12.73 4.39
CA THR A 57 -11.44 12.21 5.51
C THR A 57 -10.17 11.48 5.08
N THR A 58 -10.15 10.87 3.90
CA THR A 58 -9.02 10.12 3.35
C THR A 58 -8.25 10.88 2.25
N GLU A 59 -8.59 12.15 1.99
CA GLU A 59 -8.05 12.96 0.89
C GLU A 59 -7.53 14.33 1.36
N GLY A 60 -7.03 14.37 2.60
CA GLY A 60 -6.52 15.59 3.24
C GLY A 60 -5.11 15.98 2.81
N VAL A 61 -4.64 17.14 3.31
CA VAL A 61 -3.34 17.74 2.95
C VAL A 61 -2.13 16.85 3.19
N ASN A 62 -2.22 15.89 4.13
CA ASN A 62 -1.12 14.97 4.43
C ASN A 62 -0.77 14.06 3.25
N ASN A 63 -1.74 13.79 2.38
CA ASN A 63 -1.53 12.96 1.19
C ASN A 63 -0.58 13.62 0.18
N LEU A 64 -0.36 14.94 0.24
CA LEU A 64 0.60 15.62 -0.64
C LEU A 64 2.05 15.23 -0.37
N PHE A 65 2.34 14.55 0.73
CA PHE A 65 3.69 14.38 1.25
C PHE A 65 3.92 12.96 1.82
N ASP A 66 3.10 12.00 1.44
CA ASP A 66 3.15 10.62 1.94
C ASP A 66 3.97 9.67 1.03
N GLY A 67 4.39 10.14 -0.14
CA GLY A 67 5.12 9.37 -1.14
C GLY A 67 4.24 8.39 -1.94
N ASP A 68 2.92 8.36 -1.70
CA ASP A 68 1.97 7.50 -2.38
C ASP A 68 1.25 8.28 -3.50
N LYS A 69 1.73 8.10 -4.74
CA LYS A 69 1.11 8.71 -5.93
C LYS A 69 -0.32 8.21 -6.22
N GLY A 70 -0.79 7.18 -5.52
CA GLY A 70 -2.16 6.69 -5.57
C GLY A 70 -3.09 7.39 -4.58
N SER A 71 -2.55 8.07 -3.57
CA SER A 71 -3.30 8.95 -2.68
C SER A 71 -3.45 10.35 -3.31
N LYS A 72 -4.33 11.18 -2.75
CA LYS A 72 -4.49 12.57 -3.23
C LYS A 72 -4.98 13.51 -2.15
N PHE A 73 -4.57 14.76 -2.24
CA PHE A 73 -5.29 15.88 -1.65
C PHE A 73 -6.40 16.34 -2.59
N LEU A 74 -7.61 16.50 -2.06
CA LEU A 74 -8.75 17.08 -2.79
C LEU A 74 -9.27 18.29 -2.02
N ALA A 75 -9.17 19.47 -2.62
CA ALA A 75 -9.91 20.64 -2.18
C ALA A 75 -11.22 20.71 -2.96
N MET A 76 -12.37 20.87 -2.27
CA MET A 76 -13.67 21.03 -2.93
C MET A 76 -13.87 22.45 -3.49
N HIS A 77 -12.77 23.05 -3.96
CA HIS A 77 -12.62 24.40 -4.43
C HIS A 77 -11.68 24.42 -5.65
N LYS A 78 -11.79 25.46 -6.50
CA LYS A 78 -10.93 25.60 -7.69
C LYS A 78 -9.49 25.97 -7.41
N SER A 79 -9.22 26.39 -6.18
CA SER A 79 -7.92 26.82 -5.70
C SER A 79 -7.77 26.39 -4.26
N ALA A 80 -6.53 26.26 -3.84
CA ALA A 80 -6.18 26.09 -2.43
C ALA A 80 -4.73 26.56 -2.24
N TRP A 81 -4.44 27.18 -1.10
CA TRP A 81 -3.07 27.26 -0.63
C TRP A 81 -2.68 26.09 0.27
N VAL A 82 -1.39 25.73 0.22
CA VAL A 82 -0.77 24.70 1.07
C VAL A 82 0.56 25.23 1.57
N ILE A 83 0.77 25.18 2.89
CA ILE A 83 2.05 25.52 3.53
C ILE A 83 2.76 24.26 3.97
N PHE A 84 4.04 24.17 3.62
CA PHE A 84 5.00 23.17 4.09
C PHE A 84 6.07 23.86 4.94
N ASN A 85 6.17 23.48 6.22
CA ASN A 85 7.11 24.08 7.17
C ASN A 85 8.15 23.03 7.62
N THR A 86 9.41 23.21 7.20
CA THR A 86 10.55 22.34 7.56
C THR A 86 11.10 22.59 8.95
N GLN A 87 10.58 23.59 9.67
CA GLN A 87 11.03 24.12 10.97
C GLN A 87 12.45 24.71 10.97
N LYS A 88 13.36 24.19 10.14
CA LYS A 88 14.73 24.65 9.94
C LYS A 88 14.88 25.24 8.54
N PRO A 89 15.39 26.48 8.39
CA PRO A 89 15.54 27.11 7.08
C PRO A 89 16.49 26.37 6.12
N LYS A 90 16.06 26.14 4.88
CA LYS A 90 16.83 25.47 3.81
C LYS A 90 16.77 26.24 2.49
N VAL A 91 17.77 26.03 1.63
CA VAL A 91 17.75 26.60 0.27
C VAL A 91 16.97 25.66 -0.64
N LEU A 92 15.84 26.09 -1.18
CA LEU A 92 15.08 25.34 -2.19
C LEU A 92 15.80 25.42 -3.54
N SER A 93 16.02 24.28 -4.18
CA SER A 93 16.66 24.18 -5.50
C SER A 93 15.74 23.63 -6.58
N SER A 94 14.78 22.78 -6.24
CA SER A 94 13.75 22.31 -7.16
C SER A 94 12.51 21.86 -6.40
N TYR A 95 11.42 21.68 -7.11
CA TYR A 95 10.24 21.01 -6.59
C TYR A 95 9.57 20.16 -7.67
N GLN A 96 8.73 19.23 -7.23
CA GLN A 96 7.96 18.35 -8.11
C GLN A 96 6.49 18.42 -7.75
N VAL A 97 5.63 18.25 -8.76
CA VAL A 97 4.17 18.18 -8.62
C VAL A 97 3.69 16.94 -9.37
N THR A 98 2.87 16.11 -8.73
CA THR A 98 2.31 14.89 -9.32
C THR A 98 0.80 14.99 -9.51
N SER A 99 0.30 14.64 -10.70
CA SER A 99 -1.14 14.58 -10.96
C SER A 99 -1.81 13.44 -10.19
N ALA A 100 -3.01 13.68 -9.65
CA ALA A 100 -3.78 12.70 -8.88
C ALA A 100 -4.36 11.52 -9.71
N GLY A 101 -5.38 10.83 -9.19
CA GLY A 101 -6.05 9.68 -9.84
C GLY A 101 -7.36 9.98 -10.58
N ASP A 102 -8.19 10.94 -10.12
CA ASP A 102 -9.59 11.09 -10.63
C ASP A 102 -9.75 11.74 -12.02
N ALA A 103 -9.62 13.08 -12.11
CA ALA A 103 -10.07 13.83 -13.29
C ALA A 103 -9.06 14.90 -13.77
N PRO A 104 -8.59 14.88 -15.02
CA PRO A 104 -7.63 15.87 -15.52
C PRO A 104 -8.05 17.35 -15.38
N GLY A 105 -9.37 17.62 -15.34
CA GLY A 105 -9.91 18.97 -15.14
C GLY A 105 -9.65 19.54 -13.74
N ARG A 106 -9.39 18.69 -12.74
CA ARG A 106 -9.09 19.11 -11.36
C ARG A 106 -7.60 19.37 -11.12
N ASP A 107 -6.73 19.05 -12.08
CA ASP A 107 -5.29 19.24 -11.91
C ASP A 107 -4.95 20.75 -11.91
N PRO A 108 -4.00 21.21 -11.08
CA PRO A 108 -3.58 22.60 -11.09
C PRO A 108 -2.99 22.98 -12.46
N LYS A 109 -3.40 24.15 -12.95
CA LYS A 109 -2.87 24.76 -14.18
C LYS A 109 -1.90 25.88 -13.88
N GLU A 110 -2.08 26.52 -12.74
CA GLU A 110 -1.31 27.67 -12.31
C GLU A 110 -0.96 27.53 -10.84
N TRP A 111 0.22 28.03 -10.48
CA TRP A 111 0.56 28.25 -9.09
C TRP A 111 1.63 29.30 -8.88
N ILE A 112 1.59 29.89 -7.69
CA ILE A 112 2.68 30.71 -7.14
C ILE A 112 3.28 29.92 -5.97
N LEU A 113 4.59 29.74 -5.98
CA LEU A 113 5.36 29.22 -4.85
C LEU A 113 6.05 30.37 -4.15
N GLU A 114 5.72 30.57 -2.87
CA GLU A 114 6.31 31.57 -2.01
C GLU A 114 7.09 30.91 -0.86
N ALA A 115 8.01 31.65 -0.25
CA ALA A 115 8.73 31.19 0.92
C ALA A 115 8.86 32.28 2.00
N SER A 116 8.92 31.85 3.26
CA SER A 116 9.02 32.72 4.43
C SER A 116 9.84 32.08 5.56
N ASN A 117 10.33 32.91 6.47
CA ASN A 117 10.90 32.49 7.75
C ASN A 117 10.05 32.91 8.96
N ASP A 118 9.03 33.75 8.76
CA ASP A 118 8.24 34.37 9.84
C ASP A 118 6.72 34.26 9.64
N ASP A 119 6.25 33.59 8.59
CA ASP A 119 4.83 33.40 8.20
C ASP A 119 4.09 34.70 7.82
N THR A 120 4.76 35.85 7.85
CA THR A 120 4.14 37.17 7.61
C THR A 120 4.69 37.84 6.36
N HIS A 121 5.99 37.75 6.13
CA HIS A 121 6.66 38.24 4.94
C HIS A 121 6.95 37.08 4.00
N TRP A 122 6.33 37.10 2.83
CA TRP A 122 6.43 36.05 1.83
C TRP A 122 7.18 36.56 0.61
N THR A 123 8.18 35.79 0.17
CA THR A 123 8.94 36.05 -1.06
C THR A 123 8.52 35.06 -2.13
N THR A 124 8.10 35.53 -3.30
CA THR A 124 7.81 34.66 -4.44
C THR A 124 9.10 34.00 -4.94
N ILE A 125 9.11 32.68 -5.00
CA ILE A 125 10.22 31.84 -5.46
C ILE A 125 10.00 31.38 -6.90
N ASP A 126 8.76 31.06 -7.26
CA ASP A 126 8.42 30.61 -8.61
C ASP A 126 6.95 30.93 -8.95
N THR A 127 6.68 31.11 -10.23
CA THR A 127 5.32 31.29 -10.77
C THR A 127 5.18 30.43 -12.02
N ARG A 128 4.16 29.57 -12.05
CA ARG A 128 3.86 28.71 -13.18
C ARG A 128 2.43 28.95 -13.67
N GLY A 129 2.27 28.93 -14.98
CA GLY A 129 0.97 28.93 -15.64
C GLY A 129 0.90 27.90 -16.76
N GLU A 130 -0.31 27.62 -17.24
CA GLU A 130 -0.59 26.71 -18.36
C GLU A 130 0.02 25.30 -18.23
N GLN A 131 0.12 24.80 -17.01
CA GLN A 131 0.76 23.52 -16.72
C GLN A 131 -0.10 22.32 -17.17
N LYS A 132 0.57 21.24 -17.58
CA LYS A 132 -0.09 20.04 -18.11
C LYS A 132 0.58 18.78 -17.59
N PHE A 133 -0.23 17.77 -17.35
CA PHE A 133 0.20 16.43 -16.99
C PHE A 133 -0.22 15.49 -18.13
N ASN A 134 0.73 14.71 -18.65
CA ASN A 134 0.51 13.84 -19.81
C ASN A 134 -0.09 12.47 -19.43
N GLY A 135 -0.77 12.40 -18.28
CA GLY A 135 -1.31 11.19 -17.70
C GLY A 135 -1.68 11.39 -16.23
N ARG A 136 -2.16 10.32 -15.58
CA ARG A 136 -2.40 10.28 -14.12
C ARG A 136 -1.19 9.70 -13.39
N GLY A 137 -0.95 10.15 -12.16
CA GLY A 137 0.25 9.79 -11.41
C GLY A 137 1.56 10.28 -12.04
N VAL A 138 1.49 11.23 -12.98
CA VAL A 138 2.68 11.76 -13.69
C VAL A 138 3.28 12.89 -12.88
N THR A 139 4.58 12.81 -12.63
CA THR A 139 5.36 13.82 -11.90
C THR A 139 6.07 14.75 -12.87
N ASN A 140 5.84 16.05 -12.73
CA ASN A 140 6.62 17.09 -13.38
C ASN A 140 7.60 17.71 -12.39
N GLU A 141 8.83 18.00 -12.84
CA GLU A 141 9.87 18.65 -12.03
C GLU A 141 10.17 20.07 -12.51
N TYR A 142 10.40 20.96 -11.55
CA TYR A 142 10.64 22.38 -11.76
C TYR A 142 11.91 22.81 -11.03
N GLN A 143 12.91 23.27 -11.79
CA GLN A 143 14.17 23.79 -11.25
C GLN A 143 14.00 25.26 -10.80
N ILE A 144 14.55 25.60 -9.64
CA ILE A 144 14.61 26.97 -9.12
C ILE A 144 16.01 27.53 -9.38
N ALA A 145 16.09 28.50 -10.30
CA ALA A 145 17.35 29.16 -10.61
C ALA A 145 17.62 30.33 -9.66
N GLY A 146 18.85 30.44 -9.16
CA GLY A 146 19.33 31.64 -8.45
C GLY A 146 18.87 31.80 -7.00
N ASN A 147 18.02 30.92 -6.47
CA ASN A 147 17.67 30.96 -5.05
C ASN A 147 18.87 30.53 -4.19
N THR A 148 19.32 31.42 -3.32
CA THR A 148 20.41 31.17 -2.36
C THR A 148 19.95 31.38 -0.91
N THR A 149 18.74 31.90 -0.72
CA THR A 149 18.19 32.22 0.59
C THR A 149 17.59 30.98 1.24
N LYS A 150 17.81 30.86 2.55
CA LYS A 150 17.22 29.79 3.36
C LYS A 150 15.84 30.21 3.87
N TYR A 151 14.84 29.35 3.68
CA TYR A 151 13.49 29.53 4.19
C TYR A 151 13.03 28.30 4.95
N SER A 152 12.27 28.47 6.03
CA SER A 152 11.66 27.37 6.80
C SER A 152 10.24 27.06 6.36
N GLN A 153 9.59 27.95 5.62
CA GLN A 153 8.21 27.78 5.18
C GLN A 153 8.08 28.02 3.68
N TYR A 154 7.27 27.19 3.03
CA TYR A 154 6.98 27.26 1.61
C TYR A 154 5.47 27.17 1.40
N ARG A 155 4.90 28.13 0.67
CA ARG A 155 3.46 28.17 0.38
C ARG A 155 3.22 28.09 -1.10
N TYR A 156 2.46 27.07 -1.52
CA TYR A 156 1.88 27.02 -2.85
C TYR A 156 0.50 27.67 -2.83
N HIS A 157 0.19 28.45 -3.85
CA HIS A 157 -1.17 28.86 -4.19
C HIS A 157 -1.55 28.19 -5.50
N PHE A 158 -2.28 27.09 -5.44
CA PHE A 158 -2.68 26.35 -6.63
C PHE A 158 -4.02 26.81 -7.17
N THR A 159 -4.16 26.83 -8.49
CA THR A 159 -5.44 27.10 -9.17
C THR A 159 -5.61 26.16 -10.36
N GLN A 160 -6.79 25.54 -10.49
CA GLN A 160 -7.27 24.97 -11.74
C GLN A 160 -8.11 26.02 -12.49
N THR A 161 -8.11 25.97 -13.82
CA THR A 161 -8.74 26.99 -14.66
C THR A 161 -9.95 26.51 -15.46
N LYS A 162 -10.33 25.23 -15.38
CA LYS A 162 -11.43 24.64 -16.16
C LYS A 162 -12.24 23.64 -15.34
N PRO A 163 -13.58 23.68 -15.41
CA PRO A 163 -14.40 22.64 -14.79
C PRO A 163 -14.15 21.28 -15.43
N THR A 164 -14.45 20.22 -14.70
CA THR A 164 -14.46 18.86 -15.23
C THR A 164 -15.62 18.65 -16.22
N THR A 165 -15.65 17.50 -16.88
CA THR A 165 -16.79 17.05 -17.70
C THR A 165 -18.08 16.91 -16.90
N TRP A 166 -18.00 16.79 -15.57
CA TRP A 166 -19.16 16.72 -14.67
C TRP A 166 -19.54 18.09 -14.09
N GLY A 167 -18.85 19.16 -14.49
CA GLY A 167 -19.12 20.52 -14.04
C GLY A 167 -18.55 20.88 -12.68
N ASP A 168 -17.88 19.95 -11.99
CA ASP A 168 -17.20 20.28 -10.74
C ASP A 168 -15.96 21.14 -10.99
N THR A 169 -15.59 21.91 -9.98
CA THR A 169 -14.47 22.85 -10.03
C THR A 169 -13.46 22.56 -8.94
N TYR A 170 -13.30 21.29 -8.55
CA TYR A 170 -12.40 20.91 -7.47
C TYR A 170 -10.94 20.93 -7.91
N LEU A 171 -10.03 21.03 -6.95
CA LEU A 171 -8.59 20.95 -7.16
C LEU A 171 -8.08 19.66 -6.54
N GLN A 172 -7.25 18.93 -7.26
CA GLN A 172 -6.61 17.72 -6.76
C GLN A 172 -5.11 17.69 -7.09
N ILE A 173 -4.33 17.08 -6.21
CA ILE A 173 -2.89 16.86 -6.40
C ILE A 173 -2.54 15.54 -5.69
N ALA A 174 -1.71 14.70 -6.30
CA ALA A 174 -1.23 13.48 -5.65
C ALA A 174 -0.12 13.81 -4.67
N GLU A 175 0.99 14.35 -5.16
CA GLU A 175 2.23 14.48 -4.39
C GLU A 175 2.93 15.80 -4.70
N LEU A 176 3.58 16.38 -3.69
CA LEU A 176 4.51 17.49 -3.77
C LEU A 176 5.85 17.08 -3.15
N GLU A 177 6.93 17.24 -3.89
CA GLU A 177 8.28 17.09 -3.33
C GLU A 177 9.01 18.43 -3.41
N LEU A 178 9.63 18.85 -2.30
CA LEU A 178 10.52 20.00 -2.27
C LEU A 178 11.95 19.51 -2.09
N ARG A 179 12.86 19.96 -2.93
CA ARG A 179 14.27 19.55 -2.88
C ARG A 179 15.15 20.75 -2.69
N GLY A 180 16.16 20.60 -1.86
CA GLY A 180 17.09 21.67 -1.58
C GLY A 180 18.47 21.20 -1.21
N ILE A 181 19.37 22.16 -1.06
CA ILE A 181 20.78 21.91 -0.82
C ILE A 181 21.05 22.12 0.67
N THR A 182 21.69 21.15 1.32
CA THR A 182 22.12 21.29 2.72
C THR A 182 23.45 20.61 2.96
N LYS A 183 24.17 21.13 3.97
CA LYS A 183 25.41 20.53 4.49
C LYS A 183 25.17 19.74 5.78
N GLU A 184 23.96 19.76 6.33
CA GLU A 184 23.58 18.87 7.43
C GLU A 184 23.50 17.43 6.93
N PRO A 185 23.88 16.43 7.74
CA PRO A 185 23.75 15.05 7.34
C PRO A 185 22.26 14.69 7.24
N VAL A 186 21.93 13.75 6.36
CA VAL A 186 20.56 13.24 6.21
C VAL A 186 20.59 11.77 6.58
N ALA A 187 20.14 11.44 7.79
CA ALA A 187 20.01 10.05 8.22
C ALA A 187 19.39 9.16 7.13
N GLN A 188 20.20 8.27 6.57
CA GLN A 188 19.80 7.25 5.62
C GLN A 188 20.53 5.96 5.99
N PHE A 189 19.81 4.84 5.96
CA PHE A 189 20.38 3.56 6.32
C PHE A 189 19.71 2.40 5.62
N SER A 190 20.43 1.29 5.56
CA SER A 190 19.96 0.00 5.13
C SER A 190 20.34 -1.08 6.15
N ALA A 191 19.71 -2.26 6.02
CA ALA A 191 20.03 -3.44 6.80
C ALA A 191 20.30 -4.61 5.85
N SER A 192 21.13 -5.57 6.28
CA SER A 192 21.42 -6.78 5.50
C SER A 192 20.17 -7.65 5.27
N ALA A 193 19.17 -7.56 6.14
CA ALA A 193 17.85 -8.16 5.97
C ALA A 193 16.80 -7.38 6.79
N THR A 194 15.58 -7.30 6.28
CA THR A 194 14.42 -6.73 7.00
C THR A 194 13.41 -7.79 7.42
N LYS A 195 13.57 -9.02 6.93
CA LYS A 195 12.81 -10.21 7.32
C LYS A 195 13.79 -11.21 7.91
N VAL A 196 13.69 -11.48 9.20
CA VAL A 196 14.69 -12.27 9.93
C VAL A 196 14.04 -13.32 10.82
N LYS A 197 14.77 -14.39 11.13
CA LYS A 197 14.41 -15.20 12.30
C LYS A 197 14.72 -14.41 13.55
N PHE A 198 13.93 -14.55 14.61
CA PHE A 198 14.34 -14.03 15.91
C PHE A 198 15.68 -14.67 16.30
N ASP A 199 16.53 -13.93 17.01
CA ASP A 199 17.92 -14.30 17.35
C ASP A 199 18.91 -14.35 16.17
N GLN A 200 18.51 -13.98 14.95
CA GLN A 200 19.44 -13.80 13.83
C GLN A 200 20.18 -12.45 13.94
N GLU A 201 21.51 -12.48 13.92
CA GLU A 201 22.33 -11.27 13.79
C GLU A 201 22.23 -10.69 12.37
N ILE A 202 21.97 -9.39 12.28
CA ILE A 202 22.04 -8.62 11.04
C ILE A 202 22.93 -7.38 11.20
N SER A 203 23.45 -6.87 10.09
CA SER A 203 24.23 -5.65 10.06
C SER A 203 23.43 -4.48 9.51
N PHE A 204 23.55 -3.32 10.14
CA PHE A 204 23.08 -2.04 9.61
C PHE A 204 24.22 -1.28 8.95
N LYS A 205 23.87 -0.49 7.94
CA LYS A 205 24.81 0.35 7.20
C LYS A 205 24.30 1.77 7.14
N ASP A 206 25.13 2.70 7.58
CA ASP A 206 24.94 4.13 7.36
C ASP A 206 25.18 4.49 5.89
N GLU A 207 24.20 5.15 5.29
CA GLU A 207 24.22 5.66 3.92
C GLU A 207 23.97 7.17 3.89
N SER A 208 24.07 7.83 5.06
CA SER A 208 23.77 9.25 5.20
C SER A 208 24.77 10.11 4.42
N PRO A 209 24.30 11.01 3.53
CA PRO A 209 25.16 11.97 2.85
C PRO A 209 25.68 13.08 3.79
N ASN A 210 26.52 13.96 3.25
CA ASN A 210 27.11 15.13 3.91
C ASN A 210 28.04 14.79 5.09
N SER A 211 28.76 13.67 5.00
CA SER A 211 29.88 13.30 5.88
C SER A 211 29.54 13.42 7.38
N PRO A 212 28.62 12.59 7.90
CA PRO A 212 28.36 12.52 9.34
C PRO A 212 29.63 12.14 10.12
N THR A 213 29.78 12.70 11.31
CA THR A 213 30.90 12.46 12.24
C THR A 213 30.48 11.77 13.53
N GLU A 214 29.17 11.75 13.84
CA GLU A 214 28.60 11.08 15.00
C GLU A 214 27.32 10.32 14.57
N TRP A 215 27.10 9.13 15.15
CA TRP A 215 25.93 8.28 14.94
C TRP A 215 25.31 7.91 16.29
N HIS A 216 23.99 7.81 16.33
CA HIS A 216 23.25 7.24 17.44
C HIS A 216 22.05 6.45 16.90
N TRP A 217 22.10 5.14 17.10
CA TRP A 217 21.08 4.19 16.70
C TRP A 217 20.20 3.81 17.89
N THR A 218 18.91 3.60 17.62
CA THR A 218 17.99 2.92 18.54
C THR A 218 17.30 1.78 17.82
N PHE A 219 17.30 0.60 18.43
CA PHE A 219 16.69 -0.62 17.91
C PHE A 219 15.65 -1.11 18.92
N GLU A 220 14.37 -1.06 18.55
CA GLU A 220 13.29 -1.51 19.41
C GLU A 220 13.40 -3.02 19.68
N ASN A 221 13.31 -3.44 20.95
CA ASN A 221 13.36 -4.85 21.37
C ASN A 221 14.55 -5.67 20.82
N ALA A 222 15.69 -5.03 20.58
CA ALA A 222 16.89 -5.65 20.02
C ALA A 222 18.09 -5.58 20.97
N THR A 223 19.14 -6.35 20.67
CA THR A 223 20.41 -6.36 21.38
C THR A 223 21.57 -6.07 20.41
N PRO A 224 22.36 -5.01 20.64
CA PRO A 224 22.14 -3.96 21.64
C PRO A 224 20.92 -3.10 21.29
N ALA A 225 20.27 -2.51 22.29
CA ALA A 225 19.12 -1.61 22.07
C ALA A 225 19.53 -0.23 21.48
N THR A 226 20.80 0.15 21.64
CA THR A 226 21.38 1.37 21.08
C THR A 226 22.82 1.14 20.63
N SER A 227 23.30 1.90 19.66
CA SER A 227 24.71 1.90 19.26
C SER A 227 25.17 3.27 18.78
N ASN A 228 26.44 3.61 18.98
CA ASN A 228 27.06 4.79 18.38
C ASN A 228 28.05 4.42 17.25
N GLU A 229 28.12 3.14 16.88
CA GLU A 229 28.91 2.70 15.74
C GLU A 229 28.27 3.18 14.43
N ARG A 230 29.11 3.44 13.42
CA ARG A 230 28.61 3.80 12.09
C ARG A 230 27.77 2.68 11.45
N ASN A 231 28.23 1.43 11.59
CA ASN A 231 27.62 0.24 10.97
C ASN A 231 27.48 -0.88 12.02
N PRO A 232 26.48 -0.81 12.93
CA PRO A 232 26.35 -1.76 14.02
C PRO A 232 25.81 -3.12 13.57
N LYS A 233 26.10 -4.15 14.36
CA LYS A 233 25.46 -5.46 14.30
C LYS A 233 24.42 -5.59 15.41
N VAL A 234 23.27 -6.17 15.09
CA VAL A 234 22.10 -6.19 15.97
C VAL A 234 21.37 -7.53 15.84
N VAL A 235 20.85 -8.01 16.97
CA VAL A 235 20.01 -9.21 17.07
C VAL A 235 18.62 -8.81 17.59
N PHE A 236 17.55 -9.24 16.91
CA PHE A 236 16.17 -8.99 17.33
C PHE A 236 15.61 -10.20 18.08
N ASN A 237 15.40 -10.05 19.39
CA ASN A 237 15.14 -11.18 20.30
C ASN A 237 13.64 -11.39 20.61
N LYS A 238 12.75 -10.70 19.88
CA LYS A 238 11.30 -10.76 20.12
C LYS A 238 10.55 -10.81 18.79
N PRO A 239 9.67 -11.79 18.54
CA PRO A 239 8.86 -11.82 17.34
C PRO A 239 7.97 -10.58 17.18
N GLY A 240 7.83 -10.10 15.95
CA GLY A 240 7.10 -8.88 15.61
C GLY A 240 7.90 -7.92 14.75
N GLY A 241 7.28 -6.77 14.44
CA GLY A 241 7.94 -5.65 13.77
C GLY A 241 8.62 -4.73 14.77
N HIS A 242 9.79 -4.21 14.40
CA HIS A 242 10.65 -3.40 15.25
C HIS A 242 10.98 -2.07 14.58
N ASP A 243 10.80 -0.99 15.33
CA ASP A 243 11.20 0.34 14.92
C ASP A 243 12.74 0.48 14.96
N VAL A 244 13.30 1.13 13.94
CA VAL A 244 14.73 1.45 13.88
C VAL A 244 14.90 2.94 13.63
N SER A 245 15.72 3.59 14.46
CA SER A 245 16.09 4.99 14.25
C SER A 245 17.60 5.18 14.18
N LEU A 246 18.01 6.09 13.30
CA LEU A 246 19.37 6.59 13.18
C LEU A 246 19.36 8.10 13.31
N THR A 247 20.12 8.62 14.27
CA THR A 247 20.50 10.03 14.35
C THR A 247 21.95 10.19 13.91
N VAL A 248 22.17 11.04 12.91
CA VAL A 248 23.52 11.40 12.45
C VAL A 248 23.77 12.88 12.65
N LYS A 249 25.02 13.24 12.94
CA LYS A 249 25.43 14.62 13.19
C LYS A 249 26.76 14.93 12.53
N ASN A 250 26.90 16.17 12.06
CA ASN A 250 28.17 16.79 11.70
C ASN A 250 28.19 18.23 12.27
N LYS A 251 29.22 19.01 11.93
CA LYS A 251 29.35 20.40 12.42
C LYS A 251 28.24 21.37 11.97
N PHE A 252 27.50 21.03 10.91
CA PHE A 252 26.42 21.85 10.38
C PHE A 252 25.07 21.53 11.02
N GLY A 253 24.93 20.38 11.68
CA GLY A 253 23.72 20.00 12.42
C GLY A 253 23.53 18.49 12.51
N ALA A 254 22.29 18.09 12.81
CA ALA A 254 21.92 16.69 13.00
C ALA A 254 20.56 16.39 12.37
N HIS A 255 20.38 15.13 11.98
CA HIS A 255 19.15 14.60 11.42
C HIS A 255 18.84 13.21 11.99
N THR A 256 17.56 12.93 12.23
CA THR A 256 17.07 11.65 12.75
C THR A 256 16.06 11.06 11.79
N LYS A 257 16.28 9.83 11.34
CA LYS A 257 15.31 9.04 10.58
C LYS A 257 14.77 7.92 11.45
N LEU A 258 13.46 7.75 11.48
CA LEU A 258 12.75 6.66 12.14
C LEU A 258 12.00 5.87 11.07
N ASN A 259 12.36 4.60 10.89
CA ASN A 259 11.58 3.67 10.09
C ASN A 259 10.80 2.77 11.05
N LYS A 260 9.48 2.93 11.06
CA LYS A 260 8.60 2.08 11.87
C LYS A 260 8.55 0.67 11.31
N ARG A 261 8.53 -0.33 12.19
CA ARG A 261 8.41 -1.77 11.86
C ARG A 261 9.40 -2.22 10.76
N PHE A 262 10.57 -1.57 10.70
CA PHE A 262 11.53 -1.73 9.61
C PHE A 262 12.09 -3.15 9.51
N VAL A 263 12.31 -3.80 10.65
CA VAL A 263 12.69 -5.21 10.73
C VAL A 263 11.54 -6.00 11.31
N VAL A 264 11.12 -7.07 10.64
CA VAL A 264 10.15 -8.04 11.16
C VAL A 264 10.90 -9.34 11.46
N SER A 265 10.90 -9.73 12.74
CA SER A 265 11.49 -10.98 13.19
C SER A 265 10.40 -12.00 13.53
N TYR A 266 10.57 -13.27 13.19
CA TYR A 266 9.63 -14.34 13.56
C TYR A 266 10.32 -15.51 14.26
N ASP A 267 9.58 -16.18 15.15
CA ASP A 267 9.99 -17.46 15.73
C ASP A 267 9.50 -18.63 14.85
N PRO A 268 10.38 -19.47 14.29
CA PRO A 268 9.97 -20.65 13.54
C PRO A 268 9.08 -21.62 14.34
N ALA A 269 9.20 -21.68 15.67
CA ALA A 269 8.33 -22.49 16.51
C ALA A 269 6.95 -21.85 16.73
N ASN A 270 6.86 -20.51 16.64
CA ASN A 270 5.63 -19.73 16.80
C ASN A 270 5.52 -18.67 15.69
N PRO A 271 5.32 -19.06 14.41
CA PRO A 271 5.50 -18.19 13.25
C PRO A 271 4.51 -17.01 13.16
N TRP A 272 3.46 -17.04 13.99
CA TRP A 272 2.41 -16.03 14.08
C TRP A 272 2.51 -15.15 15.33
N GLN A 273 3.45 -15.42 16.22
CA GLN A 273 3.70 -14.57 17.38
C GLN A 273 4.21 -13.21 16.91
N GLY A 274 3.66 -12.13 17.47
CA GLY A 274 3.99 -10.76 17.05
C GLY A 274 3.26 -10.31 15.78
N PHE A 275 2.22 -11.03 15.35
CA PHE A 275 1.34 -10.61 14.25
C PHE A 275 0.80 -9.20 14.50
N HIS A 276 0.85 -8.35 13.46
CA HIS A 276 0.36 -6.99 13.52
C HIS A 276 -1.08 -6.94 13.06
N TYR A 277 -1.98 -6.77 14.02
CA TYR A 277 -3.40 -6.58 13.72
C TYR A 277 -3.64 -5.18 13.17
N PRO A 278 -4.51 -5.04 12.15
CA PRO A 278 -4.91 -3.73 11.67
C PRO A 278 -5.68 -3.02 12.77
N LYS A 279 -5.53 -1.71 12.85
CA LYS A 279 -6.38 -0.90 13.72
C LYS A 279 -7.80 -0.91 13.18
N VAL A 280 -8.72 -1.50 13.94
CA VAL A 280 -10.15 -1.50 13.61
C VAL A 280 -10.77 -0.18 14.07
N ILE A 281 -11.38 0.54 13.14
CA ILE A 281 -12.11 1.78 13.38
C ILE A 281 -13.60 1.50 13.16
N LEU A 282 -14.43 1.73 14.17
CA LEU A 282 -15.87 1.57 14.06
C LEU A 282 -16.50 2.92 13.67
N ALA A 283 -17.16 2.95 12.51
CA ALA A 283 -17.92 4.09 12.02
C ALA A 283 -19.40 3.73 11.94
N HIS A 284 -20.26 4.52 12.59
CA HIS A 284 -21.68 4.23 12.66
C HIS A 284 -22.50 5.34 12.00
N GLN A 285 -23.00 5.09 10.79
CA GLN A 285 -23.92 6.03 10.11
C GLN A 285 -25.39 5.67 10.33
N ASP A 286 -25.71 4.39 10.57
CA ASP A 286 -27.05 3.94 10.95
C ASP A 286 -26.99 3.12 12.24
N THR A 287 -27.26 3.79 13.37
CA THR A 287 -27.25 3.21 14.72
C THR A 287 -28.64 2.83 15.26
N ASN A 288 -29.70 3.21 14.56
CA ASN A 288 -31.06 3.10 15.09
C ASN A 288 -31.85 1.90 14.54
N SER A 289 -31.39 1.31 13.43
CA SER A 289 -32.05 0.20 12.77
C SER A 289 -32.05 -1.10 13.58
N GLU A 290 -33.03 -1.96 13.31
CA GLU A 290 -33.07 -3.30 13.89
C GLU A 290 -31.92 -4.16 13.37
N GLY A 291 -31.44 -3.89 12.15
CA GLY A 291 -30.23 -4.52 11.60
C GLY A 291 -28.99 -4.18 12.43
N PHE A 292 -28.78 -2.90 12.76
CA PHE A 292 -27.68 -2.48 13.63
C PHE A 292 -27.77 -3.13 15.01
N LYS A 293 -28.94 -3.06 15.66
CA LYS A 293 -29.16 -3.68 16.99
C LYS A 293 -28.89 -5.18 16.95
N ARG A 294 -29.29 -5.86 15.86
CA ARG A 294 -29.08 -7.29 15.67
C ARG A 294 -27.61 -7.65 15.57
N VAL A 295 -26.81 -6.94 14.77
CA VAL A 295 -25.35 -7.23 14.65
C VAL A 295 -24.66 -7.10 15.99
N ASN A 296 -24.88 -5.98 16.68
CA ASN A 296 -24.23 -5.73 17.96
C ASN A 296 -24.69 -6.71 19.06
N ARG A 297 -25.86 -7.33 18.91
CA ARG A 297 -26.30 -8.42 19.79
C ARG A 297 -25.62 -9.76 19.47
N ILE A 298 -25.46 -10.11 18.20
CA ILE A 298 -24.97 -11.45 17.79
C ILE A 298 -23.44 -11.51 17.62
N VAL A 299 -22.79 -10.38 17.37
CA VAL A 299 -21.33 -10.16 17.36
C VAL A 299 -20.99 -8.96 18.26
N PRO A 300 -21.04 -9.12 19.59
CA PRO A 300 -20.85 -8.02 20.53
C PRO A 300 -19.40 -7.49 20.56
N ASP A 301 -18.41 -8.35 20.29
CA ASP A 301 -17.00 -7.95 20.13
C ASP A 301 -16.59 -7.99 18.65
N LEU A 302 -16.98 -6.95 17.93
CA LEU A 302 -16.72 -6.83 16.50
C LEU A 302 -15.21 -6.66 16.20
N ILE A 303 -14.49 -5.96 17.08
CA ILE A 303 -13.05 -5.74 16.93
C ILE A 303 -12.31 -7.06 17.09
N GLY A 304 -12.63 -7.83 18.13
CA GLY A 304 -12.09 -9.17 18.35
C GLY A 304 -12.37 -10.10 17.18
N ALA A 305 -13.61 -10.10 16.67
CA ALA A 305 -13.99 -10.92 15.51
C ALA A 305 -13.19 -10.57 14.24
N ILE A 306 -13.03 -9.27 13.92
CA ILE A 306 -12.24 -8.85 12.77
C ILE A 306 -10.76 -9.24 12.95
N ASN A 307 -10.19 -9.03 14.14
CA ASN A 307 -8.80 -9.39 14.42
C ASN A 307 -8.54 -10.90 14.33
N GLU A 308 -9.45 -11.71 14.88
CA GLU A 308 -9.39 -13.18 14.79
C GLU A 308 -9.40 -13.63 13.33
N VAL A 309 -10.37 -13.15 12.53
CA VAL A 309 -10.45 -13.54 11.12
C VAL A 309 -9.26 -13.02 10.32
N SER A 310 -8.73 -11.82 10.61
CA SER A 310 -7.51 -11.30 9.96
C SER A 310 -6.32 -12.24 10.12
N LEU A 311 -6.09 -12.76 11.34
CA LEU A 311 -5.00 -13.71 11.58
C LEU A 311 -5.23 -15.03 10.81
N GLU A 312 -6.45 -15.56 10.85
CA GLU A 312 -6.78 -16.82 10.18
C GLU A 312 -6.74 -16.72 8.65
N VAL A 313 -7.13 -15.57 8.09
CA VAL A 313 -6.94 -15.24 6.68
C VAL A 313 -5.44 -15.27 6.34
N CYS A 314 -4.60 -14.62 7.14
CA CYS A 314 -3.15 -14.61 6.91
C CYS A 314 -2.56 -16.02 6.97
N LYS A 315 -3.01 -16.87 7.90
CA LYS A 315 -2.58 -18.28 7.99
C LYS A 315 -2.89 -19.12 6.76
N ASN A 316 -3.89 -18.72 5.96
CA ASN A 316 -4.17 -19.39 4.68
C ASN A 316 -3.28 -18.86 3.55
N LEU A 317 -2.83 -17.61 3.63
CA LEU A 317 -2.16 -16.89 2.53
C LEU A 317 -0.62 -16.83 2.66
N TYR A 318 -0.10 -17.01 3.87
CA TYR A 318 1.30 -16.81 4.26
C TYR A 318 1.75 -17.88 5.27
N ARG A 319 3.06 -18.01 5.48
CA ARG A 319 3.64 -19.00 6.39
C ARG A 319 4.03 -18.44 7.75
N ASN A 320 4.32 -17.14 7.81
CA ASN A 320 4.76 -16.44 9.01
C ASN A 320 4.56 -14.92 8.85
N ILE A 321 4.71 -14.19 9.95
CA ILE A 321 4.48 -12.74 10.01
C ILE A 321 5.38 -11.90 9.09
N THR A 322 6.53 -12.41 8.64
CA THR A 322 7.43 -11.64 7.75
C THR A 322 6.96 -11.60 6.30
N GLU A 323 6.06 -12.50 5.91
CA GLU A 323 5.51 -12.57 4.56
C GLU A 323 4.23 -11.73 4.41
N VAL A 324 3.58 -11.39 5.52
CA VAL A 324 2.34 -10.62 5.55
C VAL A 324 2.62 -9.17 5.12
N PRO A 325 1.88 -8.62 4.14
CA PRO A 325 2.02 -7.21 3.77
C PRO A 325 1.52 -6.30 4.88
N GLU A 326 1.96 -5.05 4.86
CA GLU A 326 1.46 -4.06 5.80
C GLU A 326 -0.02 -3.76 5.55
N PHE A 327 -0.81 -3.82 6.62
CA PHE A 327 -2.23 -3.52 6.60
C PHE A 327 -2.59 -2.78 7.89
N ASP A 328 -2.73 -1.46 7.77
CA ASP A 328 -2.72 -0.55 8.90
C ASP A 328 -4.10 -0.40 9.53
N THR A 329 -5.15 -0.28 8.71
CA THR A 329 -6.50 -0.01 9.20
C THR A 329 -7.61 -0.76 8.47
N VAL A 330 -8.62 -1.14 9.26
CA VAL A 330 -9.93 -1.58 8.77
C VAL A 330 -10.98 -0.67 9.37
N THR A 331 -11.58 0.18 8.55
CA THR A 331 -12.76 0.96 8.96
C THR A 331 -14.01 0.14 8.69
N PHE A 332 -14.64 -0.35 9.75
CA PHE A 332 -15.92 -1.04 9.66
C PHE A 332 -17.06 -0.02 9.76
N GLN A 333 -17.85 0.08 8.69
CA GLN A 333 -18.88 1.09 8.56
C GLN A 333 -20.27 0.48 8.37
N TYR A 334 -21.18 0.78 9.27
CA TYR A 334 -22.59 0.49 9.06
C TYR A 334 -23.19 1.47 8.04
N ASN A 335 -23.88 0.95 7.03
CA ASN A 335 -24.59 1.74 6.05
C ASN A 335 -26.01 1.19 5.77
N TRP A 336 -26.84 2.01 5.13
CA TRP A 336 -28.18 1.62 4.72
C TRP A 336 -28.20 1.28 3.22
N SER A 337 -28.04 0.00 2.86
CA SER A 337 -27.85 -0.45 1.46
C SER A 337 -28.62 -1.73 1.11
N ASP A 338 -28.85 -1.98 -0.18
CA ASP A 338 -29.48 -3.21 -0.67
C ASP A 338 -28.50 -4.38 -0.83
N VAL A 339 -27.20 -4.11 -0.75
CA VAL A 339 -26.15 -5.14 -0.81
C VAL A 339 -25.66 -5.42 0.61
N LEU A 340 -25.40 -6.70 0.93
CA LEU A 340 -25.00 -7.13 2.27
C LEU A 340 -23.73 -6.41 2.75
N ALA A 341 -22.69 -6.38 1.92
CA ALA A 341 -21.43 -5.73 2.22
C ALA A 341 -20.75 -5.24 0.95
N ALA A 342 -19.84 -4.29 1.10
CA ALA A 342 -18.97 -3.82 0.04
C ALA A 342 -17.61 -3.41 0.60
N ARG A 343 -16.59 -3.47 -0.24
CA ARG A 343 -15.24 -2.98 0.07
C ARG A 343 -14.99 -1.60 -0.55
N GLY A 344 -14.27 -0.75 0.18
CA GLY A 344 -13.61 0.44 -0.32
C GLY A 344 -12.24 0.64 0.33
N GLY A 345 -11.69 1.85 0.21
CA GLY A 345 -10.34 2.18 0.67
C GLY A 345 -9.25 1.85 -0.36
N SER A 346 -8.01 2.20 -0.04
CA SER A 346 -6.85 2.03 -0.90
C SER A 346 -5.59 1.75 -0.09
N GLY A 347 -4.60 1.15 -0.74
CA GLY A 347 -3.31 0.82 -0.13
C GLY A 347 -3.46 -0.02 1.15
N LYS A 348 -2.86 0.44 2.25
CA LYS A 348 -2.85 -0.23 3.56
C LYS A 348 -4.11 0.01 4.39
N ASN A 349 -5.09 0.74 3.87
CA ASN A 349 -6.27 1.19 4.61
C ASN A 349 -7.55 0.72 3.90
N MET A 350 -8.29 -0.20 4.54
CA MET A 350 -9.52 -0.75 3.99
C MET A 350 -10.76 -0.15 4.65
N GLN A 351 -11.82 0.03 3.86
CA GLN A 351 -13.16 0.30 4.34
C GLN A 351 -14.04 -0.93 4.07
N LEU A 352 -14.68 -1.45 5.11
CA LEU A 352 -15.65 -2.53 5.01
C LEU A 352 -17.03 -1.96 5.35
N TYR A 353 -17.86 -1.83 4.32
CA TYR A 353 -19.25 -1.39 4.45
C TYR A 353 -20.14 -2.59 4.74
N PHE A 354 -21.00 -2.48 5.75
CA PHE A 354 -21.92 -3.54 6.14
C PHE A 354 -23.35 -3.00 6.25
N SER A 355 -24.26 -3.61 5.50
CA SER A 355 -25.62 -3.10 5.38
C SER A 355 -26.53 -3.53 6.51
N THR A 356 -26.96 -2.56 7.31
CA THR A 356 -28.00 -2.74 8.33
C THR A 356 -29.38 -2.97 7.71
N ARG A 357 -29.67 -2.38 6.55
CA ARG A 357 -30.93 -2.59 5.81
C ARG A 357 -31.06 -4.05 5.34
N TYR A 358 -29.98 -4.61 4.78
CA TYR A 358 -29.98 -5.99 4.30
C TYR A 358 -30.24 -6.97 5.45
N LEU A 359 -29.57 -6.76 6.59
CA LEU A 359 -29.79 -7.55 7.80
C LEU A 359 -31.22 -7.44 8.34
N GLN A 360 -31.79 -6.23 8.30
CA GLN A 360 -33.13 -5.97 8.82
C GLN A 360 -34.22 -6.60 7.95
N TYR A 361 -34.08 -6.58 6.63
CA TYR A 361 -35.15 -7.00 5.71
C TYR A 361 -34.84 -8.30 4.96
N ALA A 362 -33.67 -8.42 4.35
CA ALA A 362 -33.32 -9.60 3.56
C ALA A 362 -33.09 -10.85 4.44
N LEU A 363 -32.61 -10.64 5.67
CA LEU A 363 -32.32 -11.71 6.63
C LEU A 363 -33.27 -11.69 7.85
N ALA A 364 -34.40 -10.97 7.76
CA ALA A 364 -35.36 -10.82 8.86
C ALA A 364 -35.77 -12.16 9.48
N ASP A 365 -36.14 -13.12 8.62
CA ASP A 365 -36.68 -14.43 9.01
C ASP A 365 -35.59 -15.48 9.32
N GLN A 366 -34.31 -15.13 9.13
CA GLN A 366 -33.23 -16.07 9.38
C GLN A 366 -32.92 -16.16 10.88
N PRO A 367 -32.52 -17.33 11.42
CA PRO A 367 -32.09 -17.43 12.80
C PRO A 367 -30.75 -16.69 13.00
N ASP A 368 -30.50 -16.22 14.22
CA ASP A 368 -29.30 -15.42 14.53
C ASP A 368 -28.00 -16.16 14.23
N ASP A 369 -27.93 -17.46 14.46
CA ASP A 369 -26.74 -18.27 14.14
C ASP A 369 -26.42 -18.25 12.63
N ALA A 370 -27.46 -18.26 11.79
CA ALA A 370 -27.29 -18.17 10.34
C ALA A 370 -26.83 -16.78 9.89
N VAL A 371 -27.34 -15.73 10.54
CA VAL A 371 -26.92 -14.35 10.26
C VAL A 371 -25.49 -14.12 10.72
N LYS A 372 -25.14 -14.58 11.93
CA LYS A 372 -23.77 -14.54 12.46
C LYS A 372 -22.81 -15.28 11.53
N TYR A 373 -23.20 -16.46 11.07
CA TYR A 373 -22.41 -17.24 10.11
C TYR A 373 -22.13 -16.47 8.81
N GLU A 374 -23.13 -15.76 8.27
CA GLU A 374 -22.94 -14.95 7.05
C GLU A 374 -22.06 -13.71 7.31
N ILE A 375 -22.19 -13.05 8.48
CA ILE A 375 -21.31 -11.95 8.88
C ILE A 375 -19.85 -12.40 8.91
N TYR A 376 -19.55 -13.52 9.56
CA TYR A 376 -18.20 -14.08 9.54
C TYR A 376 -17.76 -14.45 8.11
N GLY A 377 -18.66 -14.99 7.29
CA GLY A 377 -18.36 -15.26 5.88
C GLY A 377 -17.99 -14.01 5.09
N VAL A 378 -18.59 -12.86 5.40
CA VAL A 378 -18.15 -11.56 4.84
C VAL A 378 -16.75 -11.22 5.33
N PHE A 379 -16.44 -11.33 6.62
CA PHE A 379 -15.08 -11.04 7.12
C PHE A 379 -14.03 -11.94 6.45
N TRP A 380 -14.32 -13.23 6.33
CA TRP A 380 -13.45 -14.21 5.68
C TRP A 380 -13.24 -13.98 4.18
N HIS A 381 -14.13 -13.22 3.53
CA HIS A 381 -13.97 -12.79 2.14
C HIS A 381 -13.25 -11.45 2.04
N GLU A 382 -13.79 -10.45 2.72
CA GLU A 382 -13.39 -9.05 2.56
C GLU A 382 -12.06 -8.73 3.25
N LEU A 383 -11.65 -9.46 4.28
CA LEU A 383 -10.31 -9.25 4.87
C LEU A 383 -9.20 -9.84 4.00
N VAL A 384 -9.49 -10.84 3.16
CA VAL A 384 -8.51 -11.43 2.21
C VAL A 384 -7.99 -10.36 1.28
N HIS A 385 -8.89 -9.54 0.79
CA HIS A 385 -8.67 -8.38 -0.03
C HIS A 385 -7.68 -7.35 0.54
N GLY A 386 -7.59 -7.22 1.88
CA GLY A 386 -6.62 -6.37 2.56
C GLY A 386 -5.22 -7.00 2.69
N TYR A 387 -5.12 -8.32 2.56
CA TYR A 387 -3.88 -9.05 2.74
C TYR A 387 -3.32 -9.68 1.47
N GLN A 388 -4.13 -10.10 0.50
CA GLN A 388 -3.67 -10.84 -0.67
C GLN A 388 -2.77 -10.02 -1.59
N SER A 389 -1.93 -10.70 -2.35
CA SER A 389 -1.17 -10.06 -3.42
C SER A 389 -2.10 -9.51 -4.51
N GLN A 390 -1.59 -8.59 -5.34
CA GLN A 390 -2.34 -8.05 -6.48
C GLN A 390 -1.59 -8.37 -7.78
N PRO A 391 -2.24 -8.98 -8.78
CA PRO A 391 -1.61 -9.29 -10.06
C PRO A 391 -1.49 -8.06 -10.95
N GLU A 392 -0.34 -7.92 -11.63
CA GLU A 392 -0.15 -7.02 -12.76
C GLU A 392 -0.46 -7.78 -14.05
N THR A 393 -1.66 -7.62 -14.60
CA THR A 393 -2.13 -8.31 -15.81
C THR A 393 -2.05 -7.39 -17.03
N ILE A 394 -2.37 -7.90 -18.22
CA ILE A 394 -2.30 -7.10 -19.46
C ILE A 394 -3.31 -5.92 -19.45
N LYS A 395 -4.45 -6.05 -18.79
CA LYS A 395 -5.55 -5.06 -18.83
C LYS A 395 -6.08 -4.62 -17.47
N ASP A 396 -5.66 -5.29 -16.39
CA ASP A 396 -6.14 -5.10 -15.00
C ASP A 396 -7.64 -4.88 -14.88
N LEU A 397 -8.39 -5.59 -15.72
CA LEU A 397 -9.82 -5.36 -15.83
C LEU A 397 -10.54 -6.10 -14.71
N TYR A 398 -11.20 -5.32 -13.85
CA TYR A 398 -12.07 -5.84 -12.80
C TYR A 398 -13.44 -6.24 -13.37
N ALA A 399 -13.47 -7.34 -14.12
CA ALA A 399 -14.70 -7.90 -14.67
C ALA A 399 -14.60 -9.43 -14.81
N SER A 400 -15.73 -10.13 -14.68
CA SER A 400 -15.82 -11.56 -14.93
C SER A 400 -15.26 -11.93 -16.31
N GLY A 401 -14.47 -13.00 -16.38
CA GLY A 401 -13.78 -13.44 -17.60
C GLY A 401 -12.35 -12.90 -17.74
N HIS A 402 -11.85 -12.16 -16.75
CA HIS A 402 -10.51 -11.58 -16.76
C HIS A 402 -9.66 -12.09 -15.60
N ASP A 403 -8.36 -12.26 -15.86
CA ASP A 403 -7.37 -12.77 -14.91
C ASP A 403 -7.35 -12.00 -13.58
N TYR A 404 -7.36 -10.67 -13.65
CA TYR A 404 -7.28 -9.79 -12.47
C TYR A 404 -8.45 -10.04 -11.51
N TYR A 405 -9.67 -9.99 -12.03
CA TYR A 405 -10.88 -10.25 -11.26
C TYR A 405 -10.96 -11.69 -10.74
N ALA A 406 -10.61 -12.67 -11.58
CA ALA A 406 -10.60 -14.08 -11.21
C ALA A 406 -9.65 -14.38 -10.06
N PHE A 407 -8.46 -13.77 -10.08
CA PHE A 407 -7.51 -13.90 -8.98
C PHE A 407 -8.05 -13.26 -7.70
N LEU A 408 -8.49 -12.01 -7.77
CA LEU A 408 -8.94 -11.27 -6.59
C LEU A 408 -10.10 -11.99 -5.89
N GLU A 409 -11.22 -12.17 -6.59
CA GLU A 409 -12.42 -12.77 -6.00
C GLU A 409 -12.27 -14.28 -5.79
N GLY A 410 -11.46 -14.95 -6.62
CA GLY A 410 -11.19 -16.38 -6.47
C GLY A 410 -10.39 -16.71 -5.22
N VAL A 411 -9.35 -15.93 -4.89
CA VAL A 411 -8.56 -16.11 -3.66
C VAL A 411 -9.39 -15.77 -2.42
N ALA A 412 -10.19 -14.71 -2.47
CA ALA A 412 -11.12 -14.36 -1.39
C ALA A 412 -12.13 -15.48 -1.11
N ASP A 413 -12.80 -16.00 -2.14
CA ASP A 413 -13.75 -17.11 -1.97
C ASP A 413 -13.03 -18.41 -1.56
N LEU A 414 -11.82 -18.69 -2.06
CA LEU A 414 -11.02 -19.83 -1.63
C LEU A 414 -10.77 -19.80 -0.12
N VAL A 415 -10.30 -18.67 0.40
CA VAL A 415 -10.03 -18.52 1.84
C VAL A 415 -11.33 -18.58 2.65
N ARG A 416 -12.43 -17.98 2.17
CA ARG A 416 -13.76 -18.14 2.78
C ARG A 416 -14.21 -19.61 2.84
N ILE A 417 -13.97 -20.37 1.78
CA ILE A 417 -14.28 -21.81 1.72
C ILE A 417 -13.46 -22.59 2.74
N ARG A 418 -12.14 -22.32 2.81
CA ARG A 418 -11.21 -22.98 3.74
C ARG A 418 -11.50 -22.63 5.20
N GLY A 419 -11.96 -21.41 5.46
CA GLY A 419 -12.56 -20.97 6.73
C GLY A 419 -13.94 -21.57 7.02
N ARG A 420 -14.45 -22.47 6.17
CA ARG A 420 -15.75 -23.16 6.31
C ARG A 420 -16.96 -22.22 6.28
N HIS A 421 -16.85 -21.03 5.67
CA HIS A 421 -17.93 -20.05 5.58
C HIS A 421 -18.64 -20.01 4.21
N HIS A 422 -18.88 -21.16 3.58
CA HIS A 422 -19.45 -21.25 2.23
C HIS A 422 -20.79 -22.03 2.10
N LEU A 423 -21.42 -22.48 3.20
CA LEU A 423 -22.67 -23.26 3.21
C LEU A 423 -23.88 -22.63 2.46
N THR A 424 -23.88 -21.31 2.27
CA THR A 424 -24.86 -20.57 1.45
C THR A 424 -24.59 -20.62 -0.04
N ARG A 425 -23.43 -21.12 -0.45
CA ARG A 425 -22.91 -21.07 -1.82
C ARG A 425 -22.76 -22.48 -2.38
N SER A 426 -22.70 -22.58 -3.70
CA SER A 426 -22.45 -23.83 -4.41
C SER A 426 -21.63 -23.54 -5.66
N PRO A 427 -20.80 -24.48 -6.13
CA PRO A 427 -20.09 -24.36 -7.38
C PRO A 427 -21.01 -23.99 -8.53
N ASP A 428 -20.65 -22.95 -9.29
CA ASP A 428 -21.25 -22.66 -10.59
C ASP A 428 -20.28 -23.04 -11.70
N THR A 429 -20.41 -24.25 -12.24
CA THR A 429 -19.61 -24.70 -13.39
C THR A 429 -20.10 -24.14 -14.73
N GLY A 430 -21.22 -23.41 -14.73
CA GLY A 430 -21.80 -22.84 -15.94
C GLY A 430 -22.27 -23.83 -16.99
N SER A 431 -22.52 -23.30 -18.18
CA SER A 431 -22.73 -24.07 -19.42
C SER A 431 -21.64 -23.69 -20.41
N ILE A 432 -21.15 -24.66 -21.20
CA ILE A 432 -20.17 -24.42 -22.28
C ILE A 432 -20.73 -23.38 -23.25
N ASN A 433 -19.91 -22.40 -23.63
CA ASN A 433 -20.25 -21.50 -24.73
C ASN A 433 -20.35 -22.33 -26.03
N ARG A 434 -21.58 -22.52 -26.54
CA ARG A 434 -21.83 -23.39 -27.70
C ARG A 434 -21.27 -22.84 -29.01
N GLN A 435 -20.94 -21.55 -29.09
CA GLN A 435 -20.36 -20.93 -30.27
C GLN A 435 -18.84 -21.04 -30.32
N THR A 436 -18.16 -20.90 -29.18
CA THR A 436 -16.68 -20.93 -29.12
C THR A 436 -16.12 -22.27 -28.65
N GLN A 437 -16.95 -23.12 -28.04
CA GLN A 437 -16.56 -24.34 -27.33
C GLN A 437 -15.47 -24.14 -26.24
N VAL A 438 -15.14 -22.90 -25.90
CA VAL A 438 -14.19 -22.57 -24.84
C VAL A 438 -14.94 -22.47 -23.52
N ASN A 439 -14.39 -23.08 -22.47
CA ASN A 439 -14.93 -23.03 -21.12
C ASN A 439 -13.91 -22.38 -20.18
N ASP A 440 -13.79 -21.06 -20.26
CA ASP A 440 -12.93 -20.21 -19.42
C ASP A 440 -13.64 -19.72 -18.15
N ARG A 441 -14.73 -20.39 -17.75
CA ARG A 441 -15.53 -20.06 -16.56
C ARG A 441 -14.72 -19.98 -15.28
N TYR A 442 -13.56 -20.65 -15.20
CA TYR A 442 -12.63 -20.48 -14.08
C TYR A 442 -12.15 -19.02 -13.89
N LEU A 443 -12.40 -18.12 -14.85
CA LEU A 443 -12.16 -16.68 -14.75
C LEU A 443 -13.37 -15.86 -14.25
N SER A 444 -14.48 -16.50 -13.86
CA SER A 444 -15.71 -15.81 -13.47
C SER A 444 -15.75 -15.30 -12.02
N GLY A 445 -14.70 -15.52 -11.23
CA GLY A 445 -14.60 -15.04 -9.84
C GLY A 445 -15.52 -15.83 -8.89
N TYR A 446 -16.40 -15.11 -8.18
CA TYR A 446 -17.29 -15.65 -7.15
C TYR A 446 -17.89 -17.02 -7.48
N THR A 447 -18.02 -17.89 -6.48
CA THR A 447 -18.67 -19.23 -6.52
C THR A 447 -18.16 -20.21 -7.57
N THR A 448 -17.32 -19.77 -8.49
CA THR A 448 -16.81 -20.52 -9.63
C THR A 448 -15.32 -20.75 -9.44
N THR A 449 -14.54 -19.67 -9.46
CA THR A 449 -13.08 -19.70 -9.32
C THR A 449 -12.68 -20.20 -7.94
N GLY A 450 -13.26 -19.67 -6.86
CA GLY A 450 -12.87 -20.06 -5.50
C GLY A 450 -13.08 -21.54 -5.18
N PHE A 451 -14.18 -22.15 -5.64
CA PHE A 451 -14.41 -23.59 -5.47
C PHE A 451 -13.45 -24.44 -6.32
N PHE A 452 -13.12 -23.99 -7.52
CA PHE A 452 -12.12 -24.67 -8.36
C PHE A 452 -10.73 -24.60 -7.77
N LEU A 453 -10.30 -23.42 -7.28
CA LEU A 453 -9.04 -23.28 -6.57
C LEU A 453 -9.01 -24.15 -5.31
N ASN A 454 -10.13 -24.28 -4.59
CA ASN A 454 -10.20 -25.18 -3.43
C ASN A 454 -10.03 -26.64 -3.85
N TRP A 455 -10.71 -27.05 -4.93
CA TRP A 455 -10.55 -28.40 -5.47
C TRP A 455 -9.10 -28.67 -5.89
N ILE A 456 -8.42 -27.71 -6.52
CA ILE A 456 -6.98 -27.82 -6.82
C ILE A 456 -6.18 -28.02 -5.54
N ALA A 457 -6.38 -27.17 -4.52
CA ALA A 457 -5.65 -27.24 -3.26
C ALA A 457 -5.83 -28.59 -2.54
N ASP A 458 -7.03 -29.18 -2.63
CA ASP A 458 -7.33 -30.46 -1.98
C ASP A 458 -6.80 -31.68 -2.75
N ASN A 459 -6.59 -31.57 -4.07
CA ASN A 459 -6.29 -32.73 -4.94
C ASN A 459 -4.88 -32.73 -5.54
N TYR A 460 -4.22 -31.57 -5.61
CA TYR A 460 -2.93 -31.44 -6.33
C TYR A 460 -1.81 -30.96 -5.42
N ASP A 461 -2.06 -29.96 -4.58
CA ASP A 461 -1.02 -29.36 -3.75
C ASP A 461 -1.61 -28.68 -2.52
N SER A 462 -1.30 -29.21 -1.33
CA SER A 462 -1.79 -28.65 -0.06
C SER A 462 -1.27 -27.23 0.22
N GLU A 463 -0.14 -26.85 -0.39
CA GLU A 463 0.45 -25.51 -0.32
C GLU A 463 -0.03 -24.57 -1.43
N PHE A 464 -0.99 -25.03 -2.26
CA PHE A 464 -1.44 -24.29 -3.43
C PHE A 464 -1.96 -22.90 -3.09
N THR A 465 -2.76 -22.74 -2.03
CA THR A 465 -3.31 -21.42 -1.63
C THR A 465 -2.19 -20.40 -1.42
N TYR A 466 -1.14 -20.78 -0.68
CA TYR A 466 0.05 -19.95 -0.49
C TYR A 466 0.75 -19.66 -1.82
N LYS A 467 1.10 -20.70 -2.60
CA LYS A 467 1.84 -20.53 -3.86
C LYS A 467 1.09 -19.67 -4.88
N PHE A 468 -0.22 -19.85 -4.99
CA PHE A 468 -1.09 -19.08 -5.87
C PHE A 468 -1.13 -17.62 -5.43
N ASN A 469 -1.32 -17.34 -4.13
CA ASN A 469 -1.24 -15.98 -3.58
C ASN A 469 0.13 -15.31 -3.80
N GLN A 470 1.23 -16.06 -3.78
CA GLN A 470 2.58 -15.53 -4.03
C GLN A 470 2.92 -15.34 -5.52
N SER A 471 2.19 -15.98 -6.43
CA SER A 471 2.52 -15.98 -7.86
C SER A 471 2.55 -14.59 -8.53
N PRO A 472 1.71 -13.60 -8.16
CA PRO A 472 1.81 -12.22 -8.66
C PRO A 472 3.16 -11.55 -8.43
N LEU A 473 3.89 -11.95 -7.38
CA LEU A 473 5.18 -11.35 -7.05
C LEU A 473 6.30 -11.79 -8.00
N LYS A 474 6.07 -12.86 -8.78
CA LYS A 474 7.09 -13.49 -9.64
C LYS A 474 6.75 -13.41 -11.12
N ILE A 475 5.47 -13.42 -11.47
CA ILE A 475 5.00 -13.52 -12.85
C ILE A 475 4.50 -12.15 -13.31
N LYS A 476 5.15 -11.58 -14.35
CA LYS A 476 4.79 -10.28 -14.93
C LYS A 476 4.87 -10.32 -16.48
N PRO A 477 3.78 -10.05 -17.22
CA PRO A 477 2.40 -9.90 -16.73
C PRO A 477 1.86 -11.23 -16.19
N TRP A 478 1.05 -11.15 -15.15
CA TRP A 478 0.36 -12.29 -14.55
C TRP A 478 -0.81 -12.74 -15.42
N SER A 479 -0.97 -14.06 -15.56
CA SER A 479 -2.20 -14.68 -16.05
C SER A 479 -2.45 -15.97 -15.30
N PHE A 480 -3.73 -16.34 -15.19
CA PHE A 480 -4.15 -17.54 -14.46
C PHE A 480 -3.51 -18.80 -15.05
N LYS A 481 -3.44 -18.87 -16.39
CA LYS A 481 -2.84 -19.99 -17.11
C LYS A 481 -1.35 -20.16 -16.80
N VAL A 482 -0.59 -19.06 -16.82
CA VAL A 482 0.85 -19.11 -16.51
C VAL A 482 1.08 -19.46 -15.05
N ALA A 483 0.29 -18.92 -14.11
CA ALA A 483 0.40 -19.23 -12.70
C ALA A 483 0.13 -20.71 -12.38
N ILE A 484 -0.93 -21.28 -12.95
CA ILE A 484 -1.24 -22.72 -12.79
C ILE A 484 -0.12 -23.59 -13.37
N LYS A 485 0.39 -23.23 -14.55
CA LYS A 485 1.49 -23.96 -15.17
C LYS A 485 2.78 -23.89 -14.36
N ASP A 486 3.11 -22.74 -13.79
CA ASP A 486 4.29 -22.57 -12.92
C ASP A 486 4.18 -23.39 -11.63
N ILE A 487 3.01 -23.35 -10.98
CA ILE A 487 2.82 -23.98 -9.67
C ILE A 487 2.68 -25.51 -9.77
N LEU A 488 1.92 -26.00 -10.76
CA LEU A 488 1.51 -27.41 -10.85
C LEU A 488 2.11 -28.15 -12.03
N ASN A 489 2.72 -27.45 -12.99
CA ASN A 489 3.10 -27.99 -14.29
C ASN A 489 1.93 -28.57 -15.11
N GLU A 490 0.69 -28.16 -14.81
CA GLU A 490 -0.56 -28.59 -15.46
C GLU A 490 -1.11 -27.50 -16.39
N ASP A 491 -2.00 -27.85 -17.32
CA ASP A 491 -2.81 -26.87 -18.06
C ASP A 491 -4.12 -26.60 -17.30
N VAL A 492 -4.46 -25.32 -17.11
CA VAL A 492 -5.66 -24.90 -16.37
C VAL A 492 -6.95 -25.36 -17.06
N ASP A 493 -6.98 -25.42 -18.40
CA ASP A 493 -8.14 -25.85 -19.18
C ASP A 493 -8.43 -27.34 -18.95
N ASP A 494 -7.37 -28.15 -18.83
CA ASP A 494 -7.46 -29.57 -18.50
C ASP A 494 -7.92 -29.79 -17.05
N LEU A 495 -7.38 -29.01 -16.10
CA LEU A 495 -7.81 -29.05 -14.70
C LEU A 495 -9.27 -28.63 -14.55
N TRP A 496 -9.69 -27.58 -15.24
CA TRP A 496 -11.07 -27.12 -15.23
C TRP A 496 -12.01 -28.19 -15.78
N SER A 497 -11.63 -28.86 -16.88
CA SER A 497 -12.38 -29.98 -17.45
C SER A 497 -12.52 -31.16 -16.47
N LYS A 498 -11.47 -31.49 -15.71
CA LYS A 498 -11.55 -32.52 -14.66
C LYS A 498 -12.47 -32.09 -13.52
N TYR A 499 -12.42 -30.82 -13.13
CA TYR A 499 -13.25 -30.26 -12.06
C TYR A 499 -14.74 -30.27 -12.42
N THR A 500 -15.12 -29.88 -13.63
CA THR A 500 -16.54 -29.88 -14.05
C THR A 500 -17.13 -31.28 -14.02
N VAL A 501 -16.39 -32.29 -14.52
CA VAL A 501 -16.79 -33.70 -14.44
C VAL A 501 -16.96 -34.15 -12.99
N TYR A 502 -16.03 -33.76 -12.10
CA TYR A 502 -16.12 -34.06 -10.68
C TYR A 502 -17.42 -33.49 -10.05
N VAL A 503 -17.73 -32.22 -10.31
CA VAL A 503 -18.94 -31.56 -9.80
C VAL A 503 -20.22 -32.24 -10.32
N GLU A 504 -20.26 -32.57 -11.61
CA GLU A 504 -21.40 -33.27 -12.23
C GLU A 504 -21.63 -34.65 -11.61
N GLN A 505 -20.57 -35.44 -11.48
CA GLN A 505 -20.65 -36.78 -10.87
C GLN A 505 -21.09 -36.71 -9.41
N TYR A 506 -20.59 -35.73 -8.64
CA TYR A 506 -21.01 -35.53 -7.27
C TYR A 506 -22.50 -35.20 -7.19
N ASN A 507 -22.96 -34.23 -7.98
CA ASN A 507 -24.36 -33.79 -8.00
C ASN A 507 -25.31 -34.92 -8.43
N LYS A 508 -24.90 -35.77 -9.38
CA LYS A 508 -25.67 -36.95 -9.79
C LYS A 508 -25.82 -37.98 -8.67
N LYS A 509 -24.76 -38.21 -7.88
CA LYS A 509 -24.79 -39.11 -6.71
C LYS A 509 -25.58 -38.51 -5.53
N HIS A 510 -25.71 -37.19 -5.47
CA HIS A 510 -26.34 -36.45 -4.37
C HIS A 510 -27.43 -35.47 -4.87
N PRO A 511 -28.53 -35.97 -5.46
CA PRO A 511 -29.52 -35.12 -6.14
C PRO A 511 -30.19 -34.09 -5.21
N ASN A 512 -30.27 -34.38 -3.90
CA ASN A 512 -30.84 -33.49 -2.89
C ASN A 512 -29.80 -32.68 -2.11
N LYS A 513 -28.51 -32.84 -2.44
CA LYS A 513 -27.38 -32.11 -1.84
C LYS A 513 -26.40 -31.76 -2.96
N ARG A 514 -26.67 -30.65 -3.67
CA ARG A 514 -25.65 -30.06 -4.57
C ARG A 514 -24.33 -29.93 -3.82
N LEU A 515 -23.20 -30.08 -4.51
CA LEU A 515 -21.88 -29.99 -3.91
C LEU A 515 -21.76 -28.71 -3.08
N LYS A 516 -21.78 -28.89 -1.77
CA LYS A 516 -21.35 -27.94 -0.75
C LYS A 516 -20.20 -28.69 -0.09
N LEU A 517 -19.00 -28.11 -0.07
CA LEU A 517 -17.81 -28.80 0.46
C LEU A 517 -18.06 -29.23 1.93
N PRO A 518 -17.29 -30.19 2.48
CA PRO A 518 -17.65 -30.89 3.72
C PRO A 518 -18.02 -29.95 4.89
N GLU A 519 -19.11 -30.31 5.58
CA GLU A 519 -19.71 -29.57 6.69
C GLU A 519 -18.78 -29.44 7.92
N TRP A 520 -18.86 -28.29 8.57
CA TRP A 520 -18.44 -28.11 9.96
C TRP A 520 -19.27 -29.04 10.86
N LYS A 521 -18.62 -29.81 11.75
CA LYS A 521 -19.29 -30.74 12.69
C LYS A 521 -20.06 -30.06 13.83
N GLY A 522 -20.21 -28.73 13.80
CA GLY A 522 -21.06 -27.99 14.71
C GLY A 522 -22.46 -27.78 14.11
N LYS A 523 -23.48 -27.97 14.93
CA LYS A 523 -24.88 -28.06 14.52
C LYS A 523 -25.42 -26.76 13.91
N SER A 524 -26.10 -26.88 12.77
CA SER A 524 -27.51 -26.49 12.53
C SER A 524 -27.73 -25.88 11.14
N LYS A 525 -28.92 -26.15 10.58
CA LYS A 525 -29.36 -25.88 9.20
C LYS A 525 -29.00 -24.45 8.74
N VAL A 526 -28.06 -24.34 7.80
CA VAL A 526 -27.69 -23.06 7.18
C VAL A 526 -28.54 -22.80 5.94
N LEU A 527 -29.23 -21.65 5.97
CA LEU A 527 -29.73 -20.83 4.86
C LEU A 527 -30.13 -21.60 3.60
N THR A 528 -31.41 -21.95 3.51
CA THR A 528 -32.06 -22.32 2.23
C THR A 528 -33.09 -21.27 1.87
N ASN A 529 -32.95 -20.70 0.67
CA ASN A 529 -33.86 -19.84 -0.09
C ASN A 529 -33.62 -18.32 0.03
N HIS A 530 -32.87 -17.77 -0.95
CA HIS A 530 -33.01 -16.38 -1.36
C HIS A 530 -34.39 -16.18 -2.02
N ARG A 531 -35.30 -15.42 -1.41
CA ARG A 531 -36.44 -14.82 -2.13
C ARG A 531 -36.00 -13.49 -2.73
N ASN A 532 -36.18 -13.36 -4.04
CA ASN A 532 -35.94 -12.14 -4.81
C ASN A 532 -36.76 -10.96 -4.26
N MET A 533 -36.09 -9.94 -3.73
CA MET A 533 -36.67 -8.61 -3.44
C MET A 533 -36.95 -7.85 -4.74
N LYS A 534 -37.96 -8.27 -5.52
CA LYS A 534 -38.47 -7.48 -6.65
C LYS A 534 -39.88 -6.91 -6.45
N ASN A 535 -40.61 -7.27 -5.39
CA ASN A 535 -42.05 -7.01 -5.35
C ASN A 535 -42.59 -6.09 -4.23
N GLU A 536 -41.78 -5.51 -3.35
CA GLU A 536 -42.31 -4.63 -2.27
C GLU A 536 -42.26 -3.13 -2.55
N ASN A 537 -41.62 -2.68 -3.65
CA ASN A 537 -41.62 -1.27 -4.06
C ASN A 537 -42.98 -0.75 -4.58
N ARG A 538 -44.01 -1.60 -4.67
CA ARG A 538 -45.35 -1.18 -5.16
C ARG A 538 -46.38 -0.91 -4.06
N ALA A 539 -46.09 -1.23 -2.79
CA ALA A 539 -47.10 -1.16 -1.72
C ALA A 539 -46.94 0.02 -0.76
N ARG A 540 -45.82 0.76 -0.80
CA ARG A 540 -45.56 1.86 0.17
C ARG A 540 -45.51 3.28 -0.42
N SER A 541 -45.62 3.48 -1.74
CA SER A 541 -45.81 4.84 -2.30
C SER A 541 -47.27 5.31 -2.30
N ASN A 542 -48.21 4.53 -1.74
CA ASN A 542 -49.64 4.86 -1.73
C ASN A 542 -50.23 5.05 -0.32
N LYS A 543 -49.41 5.20 0.73
CA LYS A 543 -49.86 5.66 2.05
C LYS A 543 -48.76 6.42 2.79
N ASN A 544 -48.61 7.69 2.44
CA ASN A 544 -48.48 8.88 3.30
C ASN A 544 -47.79 10.00 2.53
#